data_AF-A0AAW1HFH7-F1
#
_entry.id   AF-A0AAW1HFH7-F1
#
_cell.length_a   1.000
_cell.length_b   1.000
_cell.length_c   1.000
_cell.angle_alpha   90.00
_cell.angle_beta   90.00
_cell.angle_gamma   90.00
#
_symmetry.space_group_name_H-M   'P 1'
#
loop_
_entity.id
_entity.type
_entity.pdbx_description
1 polymer ?
#
loop_
_entity_poly.entity_id
_entity_poly.type
_entity_poly.pdbx_seq_one_letter_code
_entity_poly.pdbx_strand_id
1 'polypeptide(L)'
;MSSVNLEVAQAEKSYEEHEGHVKTIFKKKYHPKALIKPKTPIQRVFGNKNIVKDHYFTSGSKIDDVNQRDILSEPSPFVYPKDLETFSYRVMSKAWRDNLRRKEFRLKYNMRNNYQSRQNLDILNRLFVKEPELQSMKTILDIDPNFFTIVEGRPIGEKFNVRDYIRDLRECLRSKIVAGYREDEVILIEENFIEEQRIIDEIKSRYQSYVDTFEEFLSNDHSTSMELLRQAEKEATKAFEKYEVYRELSKDYGALKAQVYNLEEKWRNCKMYQKFLYLVSPLHWRKVHDYYHLKPGSSHQSLIETESSIFEKYRLGAGSEANTLDAMIKMFLEDCATQKEPLLYFKEPYELLKVFRFIELQNLNSLLHSEELAIPLENVREGMLEAQKKFDEQITSVQEIIDSLIGEIVWEEQRARSLEELAMELINGEFRKLISDEEVLSMYVFVEDVYETRIAPNDANLSVGDMMKAIEMNYRHFLIQLDELPQDKVQKAESECYAEEARIMEIAVDAAKKVLQVESLAKTLKRVLEPRFISDKRVFHPRSPLPTKPDKPPTPPRILTKDETDYLSFFTDYCRHTDKVENFEIDEAVNDLVKRFK
;
A
#
# COMPACT_ATOMS: atom_id res chain seq x y z
N MET A 1 -28.60 54.10 -43.69
CA MET A 1 -29.43 54.92 -44.59
C MET A 1 -29.59 56.27 -43.90
N SER A 2 -28.80 57.25 -44.32
CA SER A 2 -29.26 58.37 -45.18
C SER A 2 -30.20 59.31 -44.43
N SER A 3 -29.65 60.40 -43.87
CA SER A 3 -29.88 61.80 -44.32
C SER A 3 -31.11 62.40 -43.63
N VAL A 4 -31.10 63.59 -43.02
CA VAL A 4 -30.88 64.90 -43.66
C VAL A 4 -30.62 65.95 -42.57
N ASN A 5 -29.65 66.84 -42.83
CA ASN A 5 -29.33 68.08 -42.10
C ASN A 5 -30.44 69.14 -42.27
N LEU A 6 -30.56 70.09 -41.34
CA LEU A 6 -30.78 71.50 -41.70
C LEU A 6 -30.45 72.45 -40.52
N GLU A 7 -29.35 73.19 -40.66
CA GLU A 7 -28.98 74.39 -39.89
C GLU A 7 -28.54 75.46 -40.91
N VAL A 8 -29.27 76.59 -41.01
CA VAL A 8 -28.91 77.85 -41.69
C VAL A 8 -29.82 78.92 -41.04
N ALA A 9 -29.35 79.80 -40.15
CA ALA A 9 -28.65 81.08 -40.35
C ALA A 9 -29.37 82.08 -41.28
N GLN A 10 -29.82 83.23 -40.75
CA GLN A 10 -29.80 84.55 -41.43
C GLN A 10 -30.47 85.68 -40.62
N ALA A 11 -29.76 86.82 -40.52
CA ALA A 11 -30.24 88.22 -40.61
C ALA A 11 -29.04 89.13 -40.21
N GLU A 12 -28.26 89.77 -41.10
CA GLU A 12 -28.56 90.94 -41.96
C GLU A 12 -29.37 92.02 -41.20
N LYS A 13 -28.96 93.29 -41.03
CA LYS A 13 -28.31 94.25 -41.97
C LYS A 13 -27.90 95.53 -41.18
N SER A 14 -26.66 96.02 -41.34
CA SER A 14 -26.26 97.27 -42.04
C SER A 14 -26.93 98.59 -41.62
N TYR A 15 -26.15 99.60 -41.23
CA TYR A 15 -25.86 100.83 -42.02
C TYR A 15 -24.91 101.76 -41.24
N GLU A 16 -23.85 102.20 -41.92
CA GLU A 16 -22.91 103.24 -41.49
C GLU A 16 -23.51 104.63 -41.70
N GLU A 17 -23.14 105.62 -40.87
CA GLU A 17 -22.85 106.97 -41.37
C GLU A 17 -21.95 107.76 -40.41
N HIS A 18 -21.08 108.54 -41.03
CA HIS A 18 -19.93 109.26 -40.48
C HIS A 18 -20.29 110.50 -39.67
N GLU A 19 -19.46 110.86 -38.67
CA GLU A 19 -19.20 112.26 -38.37
C GLU A 19 -17.85 112.43 -37.63
N GLY A 20 -16.99 113.28 -38.18
CA GLY A 20 -15.69 113.61 -37.60
C GLY A 20 -15.71 114.97 -36.93
N HIS A 21 -14.98 115.14 -35.82
CA HIS A 21 -14.57 116.47 -35.37
C HIS A 21 -13.23 116.47 -34.60
N VAL A 22 -12.24 117.09 -35.25
CA VAL A 22 -11.41 118.22 -34.81
C VAL A 22 -11.07 118.34 -33.31
N LYS A 23 -9.77 118.19 -33.05
CA LYS A 23 -9.06 118.57 -31.82
C LYS A 23 -9.24 120.07 -31.51
N THR A 24 -9.62 120.40 -30.28
CA THR A 24 -9.29 121.70 -29.66
C THR A 24 -8.58 121.49 -28.32
N ILE A 25 -7.45 122.17 -28.19
CA ILE A 25 -6.47 122.07 -27.12
C ILE A 25 -6.72 123.24 -26.16
N PHE A 26 -6.89 122.95 -24.87
CA PHE A 26 -6.73 123.97 -23.81
C PHE A 26 -5.73 123.50 -22.74
N LYS A 27 -4.75 124.37 -22.48
CA LYS A 27 -3.55 124.17 -21.64
C LYS A 27 -3.91 124.23 -20.14
N LYS A 28 -3.49 123.24 -19.34
CA LYS A 28 -3.48 123.29 -17.86
C LYS A 28 -2.26 124.05 -17.35
N LYS A 29 -2.45 125.05 -16.47
CA LYS A 29 -1.37 125.73 -15.71
C LYS A 29 -1.00 124.89 -14.47
N TYR A 30 0.30 124.78 -14.21
CA TYR A 30 0.91 124.03 -13.09
C TYR A 30 1.06 124.95 -11.85
N HIS A 31 0.70 124.47 -10.66
CA HIS A 31 1.10 125.08 -9.38
C HIS A 31 2.23 124.28 -8.71
N PRO A 32 3.21 124.93 -8.06
CA PRO A 32 4.38 124.27 -7.48
C PRO A 32 4.06 123.56 -6.15
N LYS A 33 4.63 122.36 -5.94
CA LYS A 33 4.49 121.58 -4.69
C LYS A 33 5.36 122.17 -3.57
N ALA A 34 4.79 122.37 -2.38
CA ALA A 34 5.51 122.87 -1.20
C ALA A 34 6.51 121.83 -0.64
N LEU A 35 7.68 122.30 -0.19
CA LEU A 35 8.76 121.52 0.41
C LEU A 35 8.39 121.03 1.84
N ILE A 36 8.63 119.75 2.11
CA ILE A 36 8.27 119.06 3.37
C ILE A 36 9.36 119.27 4.43
N LYS A 37 9.01 119.72 5.64
CA LYS A 37 9.94 119.86 6.79
C LYS A 37 10.37 118.50 7.37
N PRO A 38 11.58 118.38 7.96
CA PRO A 38 12.06 117.12 8.54
C PRO A 38 11.31 116.74 9.83
N LYS A 39 11.11 115.43 10.05
CA LYS A 39 10.35 114.86 11.17
C LYS A 39 11.06 114.99 12.51
N THR A 40 10.31 115.29 13.57
CA THR A 40 10.82 115.44 14.94
C THR A 40 11.26 114.09 15.55
N PRO A 41 12.10 114.06 16.61
CA PRO A 41 12.62 112.82 17.20
C PRO A 41 11.52 111.85 17.66
N ILE A 42 10.43 112.36 18.22
CA ILE A 42 9.25 111.56 18.60
C ILE A 42 8.52 110.94 17.40
N GLN A 43 8.51 111.63 16.25
CA GLN A 43 7.96 111.11 14.98
C GLN A 43 8.87 110.05 14.33
N ARG A 44 10.16 110.03 14.67
CA ARG A 44 11.11 108.98 14.26
C ARG A 44 10.92 107.68 15.04
N VAL A 45 10.62 107.77 16.34
CA VAL A 45 10.50 106.59 17.22
C VAL A 45 9.12 105.95 17.14
N PHE A 46 8.04 106.73 17.09
CA PHE A 46 6.67 106.20 17.15
C PHE A 46 5.90 106.29 15.82
N GLY A 47 6.52 106.82 14.77
CA GLY A 47 5.83 107.18 13.53
C GLY A 47 4.85 108.36 13.71
N ASN A 48 4.40 108.97 12.61
CA ASN A 48 3.32 109.97 12.68
C ASN A 48 2.01 109.24 13.02
N LYS A 49 1.59 109.25 14.29
CA LYS A 49 0.34 108.62 14.72
C LYS A 49 -0.93 109.25 14.11
N ASN A 50 -0.83 110.45 13.53
CA ASN A 50 -1.96 111.21 13.00
C ASN A 50 -1.93 111.43 11.47
N ILE A 51 -1.19 110.60 10.71
CA ILE A 51 -1.33 110.57 9.24
C ILE A 51 -1.74 109.16 8.86
N VAL A 52 -3.03 109.01 8.53
CA VAL A 52 -3.50 107.85 7.78
C VAL A 52 -2.71 107.85 6.47
N LYS A 53 -1.92 106.80 6.22
CA LYS A 53 -1.34 106.62 4.90
C LYS A 53 -2.49 106.22 3.98
N ASP A 54 -2.93 107.16 3.16
CA ASP A 54 -3.90 106.94 2.08
C ASP A 54 -3.25 106.11 0.94
N HIS A 55 -2.80 104.89 1.26
CA HIS A 55 -2.60 103.87 0.25
C HIS A 55 -3.92 103.14 0.10
N TYR A 56 -4.82 103.76 -0.68
CA TYR A 56 -5.97 103.04 -1.21
C TYR A 56 -5.46 101.93 -2.12
N PHE A 57 -6.13 100.78 -2.10
CA PHE A 57 -5.78 99.61 -2.91
C PHE A 57 -5.67 99.92 -4.41
N THR A 58 -6.23 101.03 -4.89
CA THR A 58 -6.19 101.56 -6.27
C THR A 58 -4.93 102.33 -6.63
N SER A 59 -4.06 102.68 -5.67
CA SER A 59 -3.00 103.69 -5.84
C SER A 59 -1.75 103.25 -6.61
N GLY A 60 -1.77 102.12 -7.34
CA GLY A 60 -0.61 101.58 -8.06
C GLY A 60 -0.82 101.16 -9.53
N SER A 61 -2.06 100.94 -9.96
CA SER A 61 -2.38 100.56 -11.34
C SER A 61 -3.37 101.56 -11.90
N LYS A 62 -2.95 102.34 -12.91
CA LYS A 62 -3.88 103.21 -13.63
C LYS A 62 -4.79 102.34 -14.50
N ILE A 63 -6.10 102.52 -14.37
CA ILE A 63 -7.11 101.77 -15.10
C ILE A 63 -7.62 102.69 -16.21
N ASP A 64 -7.54 102.23 -17.45
CA ASP A 64 -8.04 102.90 -18.65
C ASP A 64 -9.10 102.00 -19.32
N ASP A 65 -9.94 102.55 -20.22
CA ASP A 65 -10.96 101.81 -20.99
C ASP A 65 -10.42 100.55 -21.69
N VAL A 66 -9.11 100.45 -21.93
CA VAL A 66 -8.44 99.34 -22.62
C VAL A 66 -8.18 98.13 -21.72
N ASN A 67 -8.07 98.31 -20.39
CA ASN A 67 -7.75 97.23 -19.44
C ASN A 67 -8.97 96.78 -18.61
N GLN A 68 -10.16 97.26 -18.95
CA GLN A 68 -11.42 96.86 -18.33
C GLN A 68 -11.70 95.36 -18.58
N ARG A 69 -12.19 94.66 -17.55
CA ARG A 69 -12.84 93.37 -17.73
C ARG A 69 -14.31 93.57 -18.05
N ASP A 70 -14.75 93.01 -19.17
CA ASP A 70 -16.16 93.01 -19.52
C ASP A 70 -16.87 91.84 -18.81
N ILE A 71 -17.55 92.16 -17.71
CA ILE A 71 -18.21 91.17 -16.84
C ILE A 71 -19.37 90.48 -17.57
N LEU A 72 -19.94 91.10 -18.60
CA LEU A 72 -21.08 90.57 -19.35
C LEU A 72 -20.70 89.49 -20.36
N SER A 73 -19.47 89.49 -20.87
CA SER A 73 -19.00 88.50 -21.84
C SER A 73 -18.19 87.35 -21.22
N GLU A 74 -17.72 87.48 -19.97
CA GLU A 74 -17.06 86.39 -19.25
C GLU A 74 -18.07 85.39 -18.64
N PRO A 75 -17.86 84.06 -18.77
CA PRO A 75 -18.72 83.08 -18.12
C PRO A 75 -18.58 83.13 -16.59
N SER A 76 -19.71 83.16 -15.88
CA SER A 76 -19.74 83.28 -14.41
C SER A 76 -18.99 82.12 -13.72
N PRO A 77 -18.08 82.40 -12.78
CA PRO A 77 -17.35 81.36 -12.03
C PRO A 77 -18.22 80.48 -11.12
N PHE A 78 -19.47 80.88 -10.89
CA PHE A 78 -20.38 80.27 -9.92
C PHE A 78 -21.55 79.51 -10.56
N VAL A 79 -21.56 79.37 -11.89
CA VAL A 79 -22.56 78.56 -12.59
C VAL A 79 -22.04 77.14 -12.76
N TYR A 80 -22.77 76.17 -12.21
CA TYR A 80 -22.50 74.76 -12.44
C TYR A 80 -23.00 74.35 -13.84
N PRO A 81 -22.21 73.60 -14.63
CA PRO A 81 -22.68 73.08 -15.90
C PRO A 81 -23.88 72.14 -15.70
N LYS A 82 -24.84 72.16 -16.62
CA LYS A 82 -25.94 71.18 -16.64
C LYS A 82 -25.37 69.77 -16.85
N ASP A 83 -26.04 68.73 -16.34
CA ASP A 83 -25.49 67.36 -16.20
C ASP A 83 -24.95 66.72 -17.51
N LEU A 84 -25.48 67.09 -18.68
CA LEU A 84 -24.97 66.60 -19.98
C LEU A 84 -23.64 67.24 -20.42
N GLU A 85 -23.26 68.38 -19.86
CA GLU A 85 -22.07 69.16 -20.24
C GLU A 85 -20.92 69.02 -19.22
N THR A 86 -21.07 68.16 -18.20
CA THR A 86 -20.06 68.01 -17.14
C THR A 86 -18.73 67.46 -17.68
N PHE A 87 -18.79 66.57 -18.67
CA PHE A 87 -17.59 66.00 -19.30
C PHE A 87 -16.82 67.04 -20.13
N SER A 88 -17.51 67.79 -20.99
CA SER A 88 -16.92 68.86 -21.80
C SER A 88 -16.35 69.96 -20.91
N TYR A 89 -17.05 70.34 -19.83
CA TYR A 89 -16.55 71.31 -18.85
C TYR A 89 -15.28 70.83 -18.13
N ARG A 90 -15.18 69.55 -17.74
CA ARG A 90 -13.96 69.01 -17.12
C ARG A 90 -12.76 69.03 -18.06
N VAL A 91 -12.97 68.68 -19.34
CA VAL A 91 -11.92 68.72 -20.37
C VAL A 91 -11.49 70.17 -20.65
N MET A 92 -12.45 71.08 -20.83
CA MET A 92 -12.18 72.51 -21.07
C MET A 92 -11.52 73.17 -19.86
N SER A 93 -11.96 72.88 -18.63
CA SER A 93 -11.36 73.41 -17.40
C SER A 93 -9.92 72.94 -17.21
N LYS A 94 -9.59 71.72 -17.64
CA LYS A 94 -8.20 71.24 -17.68
C LYS A 94 -7.40 72.02 -18.73
N ALA A 95 -7.94 72.19 -19.94
CA ALA A 95 -7.30 72.95 -21.01
C ALA A 95 -7.11 74.44 -20.68
N TRP A 96 -8.06 75.09 -20.01
CA TRP A 96 -7.97 76.48 -19.55
C TRP A 96 -6.86 76.66 -18.51
N ARG A 97 -6.79 75.77 -17.51
CA ARG A 97 -5.71 75.79 -16.50
C ARG A 97 -4.35 75.56 -17.13
N ASP A 98 -4.24 74.66 -18.11
CA ASP A 98 -2.99 74.41 -18.82
C ASP A 98 -2.58 75.58 -19.72
N ASN A 99 -3.54 76.22 -20.39
CA ASN A 99 -3.28 77.45 -21.16
C ASN A 99 -2.86 78.62 -20.26
N LEU A 100 -3.46 78.77 -19.08
CA LEU A 100 -3.04 79.78 -18.10
C LEU A 100 -1.61 79.51 -17.62
N ARG A 101 -1.31 78.25 -17.26
CA ARG A 101 0.05 77.82 -16.90
C ARG A 101 1.06 78.07 -18.02
N ARG A 102 0.70 77.77 -19.28
CA ARG A 102 1.54 78.08 -20.45
C ARG A 102 1.79 79.58 -20.61
N LYS A 103 0.79 80.45 -20.38
CA LYS A 103 0.97 81.91 -20.40
C LYS A 103 1.95 82.37 -19.30
N GLU A 104 1.84 81.80 -18.10
CA GLU A 104 2.72 82.11 -16.97
C GLU A 104 4.15 81.60 -17.17
N PHE A 105 4.32 80.43 -17.77
CA PHE A 105 5.65 79.90 -18.09
C PHE A 105 6.41 80.75 -19.10
N ARG A 106 5.71 81.50 -19.98
CA ARG A 106 6.34 82.48 -20.90
C ARG A 106 6.96 83.66 -20.16
N LEU A 107 6.50 83.98 -18.95
CA LEU A 107 7.05 85.06 -18.14
C LEU A 107 8.36 84.61 -17.47
N LYS A 108 9.34 85.52 -17.39
CA LYS A 108 10.61 85.31 -16.66
C LYS A 108 10.33 85.01 -15.19
N TYR A 109 11.21 84.24 -14.54
CA TYR A 109 10.97 83.69 -13.19
C TYR A 109 10.61 84.75 -12.14
N ASN A 110 11.19 85.95 -12.23
CA ASN A 110 10.95 87.09 -11.32
C ASN A 110 9.66 87.88 -11.59
N MET A 111 9.02 87.63 -12.74
CA MET A 111 7.74 88.23 -13.14
C MET A 111 6.58 87.23 -13.02
N ARG A 112 6.83 86.03 -12.48
CA ARG A 112 5.78 85.04 -12.25
C ARG A 112 5.02 85.38 -10.97
N ASN A 113 3.70 85.37 -11.08
CA ASN A 113 2.82 85.65 -9.96
C ASN A 113 2.90 84.53 -8.92
N ASN A 114 3.24 84.89 -7.69
CA ASN A 114 3.09 84.02 -6.52
C ASN A 114 1.60 83.81 -6.16
N TYR A 115 1.29 82.83 -5.31
CA TYR A 115 -0.10 82.50 -4.95
C TYR A 115 -0.89 83.73 -4.44
N GLN A 116 -0.26 84.55 -3.60
CA GLN A 116 -0.88 85.72 -2.99
C GLN A 116 -1.13 86.86 -4.00
N SER A 117 -0.25 87.04 -4.98
CA SER A 117 -0.46 87.98 -6.08
C SER A 117 -1.55 87.50 -7.04
N ARG A 118 -1.71 86.18 -7.29
CA ARG A 118 -2.82 85.67 -8.12
C ARG A 118 -4.20 86.02 -7.58
N GLN A 119 -4.37 85.99 -6.26
CA GLN A 119 -5.64 86.34 -5.64
C GLN A 119 -5.92 87.84 -5.67
N ASN A 120 -4.86 88.66 -5.64
CA ASN A 120 -4.99 90.11 -5.64
C ASN A 120 -4.95 90.74 -7.04
N LEU A 121 -4.54 89.96 -8.05
CA LEU A 121 -4.65 90.35 -9.45
C LEU A 121 -6.12 90.44 -9.82
N ASP A 122 -6.44 91.46 -10.62
CA ASP A 122 -7.77 91.69 -11.19
C ASP A 122 -8.84 92.28 -10.25
N ILE A 123 -8.57 92.44 -8.96
CA ILE A 123 -9.51 93.11 -8.03
C ILE A 123 -9.85 94.53 -8.52
N LEU A 124 -8.84 95.25 -9.02
CA LEU A 124 -8.99 96.62 -9.52
C LEU A 124 -9.75 96.70 -10.85
N ASN A 125 -9.55 95.75 -11.76
CA ASN A 125 -10.16 95.77 -13.09
C ASN A 125 -11.68 95.52 -13.04
N ARG A 126 -12.17 94.87 -11.98
CA ARG A 126 -13.61 94.62 -11.74
C ARG A 126 -14.36 95.83 -11.18
N LEU A 127 -13.63 96.77 -10.58
CA LEU A 127 -14.17 97.95 -9.91
C LEU A 127 -14.20 99.19 -10.82
N PHE A 128 -13.77 99.05 -12.08
CA PHE A 128 -13.79 100.15 -13.03
C PHE A 128 -15.24 100.47 -13.42
N VAL A 129 -15.71 101.63 -12.96
CA VAL A 129 -16.98 102.22 -13.37
C VAL A 129 -16.62 103.46 -14.17
N LYS A 130 -17.09 103.54 -15.41
CA LYS A 130 -16.91 104.75 -16.24
C LYS A 130 -17.61 105.91 -15.52
N GLU A 131 -16.85 106.88 -15.03
CA GLU A 131 -17.42 108.05 -14.36
C GLU A 131 -18.32 108.79 -15.37
N PRO A 132 -19.63 108.98 -15.08
CA PRO A 132 -20.48 109.80 -15.94
C PRO A 132 -19.94 111.23 -15.92
N GLU A 133 -19.97 111.92 -17.06
CA GLU A 133 -19.57 113.34 -17.11
C GLU A 133 -20.40 114.14 -16.09
N LEU A 134 -19.79 114.51 -14.96
CA LEU A 134 -20.44 115.36 -13.98
C LEU A 134 -20.68 116.73 -14.62
N GLN A 135 -21.90 116.99 -15.06
CA GLN A 135 -22.40 118.35 -15.15
C GLN A 135 -22.23 118.98 -13.77
N SER A 136 -21.41 120.04 -13.68
CA SER A 136 -21.14 120.70 -12.41
C SER A 136 -22.45 121.07 -11.74
N MET A 137 -22.62 120.61 -10.49
CA MET A 137 -23.79 120.92 -9.67
C MET A 137 -24.01 122.43 -9.65
N LYS A 138 -25.09 122.90 -10.30
CA LYS A 138 -25.42 124.33 -10.36
C LYS A 138 -25.65 124.84 -8.94
N THR A 139 -24.83 125.77 -8.47
CA THR A 139 -25.00 126.40 -7.17
C THR A 139 -26.00 127.56 -7.28
N ILE A 140 -26.57 128.05 -6.17
CA ILE A 140 -27.59 129.13 -6.16
C ILE A 140 -27.11 130.42 -6.85
N LEU A 141 -25.79 130.57 -7.06
CA LEU A 141 -25.16 131.69 -7.78
C LEU A 141 -25.12 131.51 -9.31
N ASP A 142 -25.46 130.32 -9.83
CA ASP A 142 -25.46 129.97 -11.26
C ASP A 142 -26.86 130.05 -11.89
N ILE A 143 -27.77 130.81 -11.28
CA ILE A 143 -29.04 131.20 -11.90
C ILE A 143 -28.73 132.32 -12.89
N ASP A 144 -29.37 132.29 -14.06
CA ASP A 144 -29.28 133.22 -15.20
C ASP A 144 -28.64 134.57 -14.81
N PRO A 145 -27.55 135.03 -15.48
CA PRO A 145 -26.90 136.30 -15.14
C PRO A 145 -27.86 137.49 -15.04
N ASN A 146 -29.06 137.40 -15.61
CA ASN A 146 -30.12 138.40 -15.52
C ASN A 146 -30.98 138.35 -14.23
N PHE A 147 -30.84 137.32 -13.38
CA PHE A 147 -31.62 137.15 -12.15
C PHE A 147 -31.33 138.24 -11.13
N PHE A 148 -30.05 138.60 -10.94
CA PHE A 148 -29.68 139.70 -10.05
C PHE A 148 -30.12 141.07 -10.57
N THR A 149 -30.17 141.27 -11.89
CA THR A 149 -30.69 142.50 -12.52
C THR A 149 -32.21 142.65 -12.37
N ILE A 150 -32.96 141.54 -12.28
CA ILE A 150 -34.41 141.53 -11.98
C ILE A 150 -34.67 141.86 -10.51
N VAL A 151 -33.87 141.30 -9.58
CA VAL A 151 -33.98 141.58 -8.14
C VAL A 151 -33.62 143.05 -7.82
N GLU A 152 -32.72 143.66 -8.60
CA GLU A 152 -32.37 145.10 -8.52
C GLU A 152 -33.39 146.04 -9.21
N GLY A 153 -34.50 145.52 -9.74
CA GLY A 153 -35.65 146.31 -10.20
C GLY A 153 -35.45 147.09 -11.51
N ARG A 154 -34.42 146.78 -12.31
CA ARG A 154 -34.22 147.42 -13.62
C ARG A 154 -34.98 146.66 -14.71
N PRO A 155 -35.87 147.31 -15.50
CA PRO A 155 -36.57 146.64 -16.59
C PRO A 155 -35.59 146.20 -17.67
N ILE A 156 -35.52 144.89 -17.93
CA ILE A 156 -34.70 144.32 -19.01
C ILE A 156 -35.50 144.42 -20.31
N GLY A 157 -34.98 145.16 -21.28
CA GLY A 157 -35.61 145.34 -22.59
C GLY A 157 -35.36 144.15 -23.51
N GLU A 158 -36.07 143.05 -23.33
CA GLU A 158 -36.04 141.93 -24.27
C GLU A 158 -36.99 142.18 -25.45
N LYS A 159 -36.45 142.09 -26.67
CA LYS A 159 -37.25 142.16 -27.89
C LYS A 159 -37.87 140.79 -28.13
N PHE A 160 -39.15 140.63 -27.85
CA PHE A 160 -39.90 139.41 -28.11
C PHE A 160 -39.75 139.00 -29.58
N ASN A 161 -39.05 137.89 -29.81
CA ASN A 161 -38.89 137.31 -31.13
C ASN A 161 -39.84 136.13 -31.28
N VAL A 162 -40.89 136.31 -32.09
CA VAL A 162 -41.95 135.32 -32.31
C VAL A 162 -41.38 133.97 -32.76
N ARG A 163 -40.25 133.96 -33.50
CA ARG A 163 -39.62 132.73 -33.99
C ARG A 163 -38.98 131.92 -32.85
N ASP A 164 -38.37 132.59 -31.88
CA ASP A 164 -37.79 131.94 -30.70
C ASP A 164 -38.92 131.39 -29.80
N TYR A 165 -40.00 132.15 -29.60
CA TYR A 165 -41.19 131.68 -28.87
C TYR A 165 -41.82 130.43 -29.51
N ILE A 166 -41.96 130.40 -30.84
CA ILE A 166 -42.49 129.22 -31.55
C ILE A 166 -41.54 128.02 -31.41
N ARG A 167 -40.22 128.24 -31.42
CA ARG A 167 -39.22 127.19 -31.20
C ARG A 167 -39.32 126.64 -29.78
N ASP A 168 -39.36 127.51 -28.78
CA ASP A 168 -39.46 127.14 -27.36
C ASP A 168 -40.79 126.44 -27.07
N LEU A 169 -41.89 126.87 -27.69
CA LEU A 169 -43.18 126.18 -27.60
C LEU A 169 -43.11 124.77 -28.20
N ARG A 170 -42.46 124.62 -29.37
CA ARG A 170 -42.27 123.31 -30.01
C ARG A 170 -41.35 122.41 -29.19
N GLU A 171 -40.30 122.96 -28.60
CA GLU A 171 -39.36 122.24 -27.74
C GLU A 171 -40.02 121.85 -26.42
N CYS A 172 -40.81 122.74 -25.81
CA CYS A 172 -41.64 122.44 -24.65
C CYS A 172 -42.63 121.33 -24.95
N LEU A 173 -43.32 121.38 -26.11
CA LEU A 173 -44.25 120.35 -26.53
C LEU A 173 -43.54 119.01 -26.80
N ARG A 174 -42.37 119.03 -27.44
CA ARG A 174 -41.54 117.84 -27.66
C ARG A 174 -41.08 117.23 -26.33
N SER A 175 -40.61 118.04 -25.39
CA SER A 175 -40.20 117.57 -24.06
C SER A 175 -41.39 117.04 -23.26
N LYS A 176 -42.58 117.65 -23.36
CA LYS A 176 -43.81 117.11 -22.75
C LYS A 176 -44.20 115.75 -23.32
N ILE A 177 -44.11 115.59 -24.64
CA ILE A 177 -44.37 114.30 -25.29
C ILE A 177 -43.34 113.24 -24.87
N VAL A 178 -42.05 113.59 -24.84
CA VAL A 178 -40.98 112.67 -24.40
C VAL A 178 -41.12 112.33 -22.91
N ALA A 179 -41.48 113.30 -22.07
CA ALA A 179 -41.77 113.07 -20.67
C ALA A 179 -42.98 112.14 -20.50
N GLY A 180 -44.03 112.31 -21.31
CA GLY A 180 -45.18 111.39 -21.35
C GLY A 180 -44.77 109.97 -21.70
N TYR A 181 -44.00 109.76 -22.78
CA TYR A 181 -43.51 108.42 -23.14
C TYR A 181 -42.65 107.79 -22.05
N ARG A 182 -41.80 108.57 -21.37
CA ARG A 182 -40.99 108.07 -20.26
C ARG A 182 -41.83 107.72 -19.05
N GLU A 183 -42.86 108.51 -18.75
CA GLU A 183 -43.80 108.21 -17.66
C GLU A 183 -44.54 106.90 -17.95
N ASP A 184 -45.01 106.71 -19.19
CA ASP A 184 -45.65 105.47 -19.63
C ASP A 184 -44.71 104.26 -19.51
N GLU A 185 -43.43 104.41 -19.89
CA GLU A 185 -42.40 103.38 -19.71
C GLU A 185 -42.14 103.07 -18.22
N VAL A 186 -42.11 104.09 -17.36
CA VAL A 186 -41.93 103.92 -15.91
C VAL A 186 -43.11 103.15 -15.32
N ILE A 187 -44.35 103.49 -15.69
CA ILE A 187 -45.55 102.78 -15.24
C ILE A 187 -45.50 101.31 -15.68
N LEU A 188 -45.10 101.03 -16.93
CA LEU A 188 -44.96 99.66 -17.42
C LEU A 188 -43.89 98.87 -16.64
N ILE A 189 -42.76 99.49 -16.33
CA ILE A 189 -41.70 98.86 -15.51
C ILE A 189 -42.22 98.61 -14.09
N GLU A 190 -42.96 99.55 -13.50
CA GLU A 190 -43.51 99.41 -12.16
C GLU A 190 -44.57 98.30 -12.10
N GLU A 191 -45.44 98.19 -13.10
CA GLU A 191 -46.40 97.10 -13.23
C GLU A 191 -45.69 95.74 -13.36
N ASN A 192 -44.67 95.64 -14.22
CA ASN A 192 -43.87 94.43 -14.35
C ASN A 192 -43.13 94.07 -13.05
N PHE A 193 -42.59 95.07 -12.34
CA PHE A 193 -41.93 94.86 -11.06
C PHE A 193 -42.89 94.31 -10.00
N ILE A 194 -44.11 94.85 -9.93
CA ILE A 194 -45.16 94.36 -9.02
C ILE A 194 -45.50 92.90 -9.35
N GLU A 195 -45.63 92.55 -10.64
CA GLU A 195 -45.96 91.18 -11.04
C GLU A 195 -44.80 90.20 -10.79
N GLU A 196 -43.55 90.58 -11.07
CA GLU A 196 -42.38 89.77 -10.71
C GLU A 196 -42.28 89.56 -9.19
N GLN A 197 -42.51 90.60 -8.41
CA GLN A 197 -42.50 90.51 -6.95
C GLN A 197 -43.61 89.59 -6.44
N ARG A 198 -44.81 89.65 -7.04
CA ARG A 198 -45.93 88.74 -6.75
C ARG A 198 -45.54 87.28 -7.02
N ILE A 199 -44.90 87.02 -8.16
CA ILE A 199 -44.42 85.67 -8.53
C ILE A 199 -43.35 85.19 -7.55
N ILE A 200 -42.39 86.04 -7.18
CA ILE A 200 -41.33 85.72 -6.22
C ILE A 200 -41.92 85.36 -4.86
N ASP A 201 -42.88 86.14 -4.37
CA ASP A 201 -43.48 85.90 -3.06
C ASP A 201 -44.37 84.64 -3.07
N GLU A 202 -45.03 84.32 -4.20
CA GLU A 202 -45.71 83.04 -4.39
C GLU A 202 -44.73 81.86 -4.37
N ILE A 203 -43.57 82.00 -5.02
CA ILE A 203 -42.51 80.98 -5.03
C ILE A 203 -41.94 80.80 -3.61
N LYS A 204 -41.66 81.88 -2.88
CA LYS A 204 -41.19 81.81 -1.49
C LYS A 204 -42.20 81.08 -0.59
N SER A 205 -43.48 81.40 -0.71
CA SER A 205 -44.54 80.74 0.04
C SER A 205 -44.59 79.23 -0.25
N ARG A 206 -44.46 78.83 -1.52
CA ARG A 206 -44.36 77.42 -1.92
C ARG A 206 -43.11 76.73 -1.35
N TYR A 207 -41.95 77.38 -1.39
CA TYR A 207 -40.74 76.82 -0.79
C TYR A 207 -40.84 76.67 0.72
N GLN A 208 -41.43 77.65 1.41
CA GLN A 208 -41.66 77.53 2.85
C GLN A 208 -42.56 76.34 3.14
N SER A 209 -43.66 76.18 2.40
CA SER A 209 -44.53 75.00 2.52
C SER A 209 -43.76 73.70 2.27
N TYR A 210 -42.85 73.65 1.29
CA TYR A 210 -42.03 72.45 1.07
C TYR A 210 -41.06 72.17 2.22
N VAL A 211 -40.40 73.20 2.76
CA VAL A 211 -39.53 73.05 3.93
C VAL A 211 -40.32 72.51 5.12
N ASP A 212 -41.48 73.10 5.40
CA ASP A 212 -42.35 72.68 6.50
C ASP A 212 -42.80 71.21 6.32
N THR A 213 -43.23 70.82 5.10
CA THR A 213 -43.60 69.41 4.83
C THR A 213 -42.43 68.45 4.92
N PHE A 214 -41.21 68.91 4.58
CA PHE A 214 -40.02 68.07 4.68
C PHE A 214 -39.55 67.91 6.12
N GLU A 215 -39.64 68.96 6.93
CA GLU A 215 -39.40 68.87 8.37
C GLU A 215 -40.43 67.96 9.05
N GLU A 216 -41.71 68.06 8.67
CA GLU A 216 -42.74 67.14 9.13
C GLU A 216 -42.41 65.69 8.73
N PHE A 217 -42.03 65.45 7.47
CA PHE A 217 -41.61 64.14 7.00
C PHE A 217 -40.42 63.58 7.79
N LEU A 218 -39.37 64.39 8.03
CA LEU A 218 -38.21 63.99 8.83
C LEU A 218 -38.58 63.70 10.29
N SER A 219 -39.48 64.49 10.88
CA SER A 219 -39.94 64.26 12.24
C SER A 219 -40.73 62.95 12.36
N ASN A 220 -41.58 62.66 11.37
CA ASN A 220 -42.34 61.42 11.28
C ASN A 220 -41.41 60.22 11.06
N ASP A 221 -40.44 60.31 10.15
CA ASP A 221 -39.47 59.24 9.89
C ASP A 221 -38.53 58.99 11.07
N HIS A 222 -38.12 60.04 11.78
CA HIS A 222 -37.36 59.90 13.02
C HIS A 222 -38.20 59.22 14.11
N SER A 223 -39.46 59.61 14.26
CA SER A 223 -40.40 59.00 15.22
C SER A 223 -40.62 57.52 14.93
N THR A 224 -40.87 57.14 13.67
CA THR A 224 -41.04 55.74 13.26
C THR A 224 -39.76 54.93 13.45
N SER A 225 -38.60 55.48 13.08
CA SER A 225 -37.29 54.83 13.28
C SER A 225 -36.98 54.61 14.76
N MET A 226 -37.28 55.60 15.62
CA MET A 226 -37.10 55.48 17.06
C MET A 226 -38.05 54.45 17.68
N GLU A 227 -39.30 54.37 17.22
CA GLU A 227 -40.23 53.34 17.68
C GLU A 227 -39.78 51.94 17.24
N LEU A 228 -39.31 51.77 16.01
CA LEU A 228 -38.73 50.50 15.53
C LEU A 228 -37.51 50.10 16.35
N LEU A 229 -36.61 51.03 16.66
CA LEU A 229 -35.45 50.79 17.50
C LEU A 229 -35.88 50.35 18.90
N ARG A 230 -36.87 51.03 19.48
CA ARG A 230 -37.41 50.70 20.80
C ARG A 230 -38.06 49.32 20.83
N GLN A 231 -38.72 48.92 19.75
CA GLN A 231 -39.26 47.56 19.61
C GLN A 231 -38.15 46.52 19.47
N ALA A 232 -37.13 46.80 18.67
CA ALA A 232 -35.97 45.91 18.53
C ALA A 232 -35.22 45.74 19.87
N GLU A 233 -35.02 46.82 20.63
CA GLU A 233 -34.44 46.75 21.98
C GLU A 233 -35.30 45.92 22.93
N LYS A 234 -36.63 46.11 22.94
CA LYS A 234 -37.54 45.31 23.76
C LYS A 234 -37.49 43.83 23.40
N GLU A 235 -37.39 43.47 22.12
CA GLU A 235 -37.24 42.07 21.71
C GLU A 235 -35.85 41.53 22.04
N ALA A 236 -34.80 42.35 21.94
CA ALA A 236 -33.44 41.96 22.33
C ALA A 236 -33.33 41.69 23.83
N THR A 237 -33.97 42.50 24.69
CA THR A 237 -34.00 42.26 26.14
C THR A 237 -34.75 40.98 26.48
N LYS A 238 -35.93 40.73 25.87
CA LYS A 238 -36.66 39.46 26.04
C LYS A 238 -35.85 38.25 25.59
N ALA A 239 -35.11 38.36 24.48
CA ALA A 239 -34.23 37.30 23.99
C ALA A 239 -33.08 37.04 24.97
N PHE A 240 -32.50 38.10 25.53
CA PHE A 240 -31.46 38.00 26.54
C PHE A 240 -31.97 37.34 27.84
N GLU A 241 -33.15 37.71 28.31
CA GLU A 241 -33.79 37.08 29.47
C GLU A 241 -33.99 35.56 29.25
N LYS A 242 -34.48 35.16 28.07
CA LYS A 242 -34.61 33.73 27.72
C LYS A 242 -33.26 33.02 27.65
N TYR A 243 -32.23 33.70 27.13
CA TYR A 243 -30.89 33.15 27.06
C TYR A 243 -30.28 32.92 28.44
N GLU A 244 -30.49 33.85 29.38
CA GLU A 244 -30.07 33.70 30.78
C GLU A 244 -30.73 32.49 31.43
N VAL A 245 -32.05 32.31 31.27
CA VAL A 245 -32.76 31.12 31.76
C VAL A 245 -32.20 29.83 31.14
N TYR A 246 -31.94 29.83 29.83
CA TYR A 246 -31.32 28.69 29.15
C TYR A 246 -29.91 28.40 29.70
N ARG A 247 -29.12 29.44 29.98
CA ARG A 247 -27.77 29.31 30.52
C ARG A 247 -27.79 28.68 31.91
N GLU A 248 -28.70 29.11 32.78
CA GLU A 248 -28.92 28.53 34.10
C GLU A 248 -29.36 27.06 33.99
N LEU A 249 -30.36 26.76 33.16
CA LEU A 249 -30.84 25.40 32.93
C LEU A 249 -29.74 24.49 32.37
N SER A 250 -28.90 25.01 31.47
CA SER A 250 -27.77 24.28 30.88
C SER A 250 -26.68 23.98 31.92
N LYS A 251 -26.42 24.92 32.84
CA LYS A 251 -25.52 24.71 33.98
C LYS A 251 -26.07 23.61 34.90
N ASP A 252 -27.35 23.66 35.23
CA ASP A 252 -28.01 22.66 36.08
C ASP A 252 -28.05 21.28 35.41
N TYR A 253 -28.33 21.23 34.11
CA TYR A 253 -28.27 20.00 33.31
C TYR A 253 -26.84 19.42 33.28
N GLY A 254 -25.82 20.26 33.10
CA GLY A 254 -24.42 19.84 33.16
C GLY A 254 -24.05 19.26 34.52
N ALA A 255 -24.49 19.91 35.60
CA ALA A 255 -24.29 19.42 36.97
C ALA A 255 -25.00 18.08 37.21
N LEU A 256 -26.26 17.95 36.77
CA LEU A 256 -27.03 16.70 36.89
C LEU A 256 -26.38 15.58 36.08
N LYS A 257 -25.92 15.87 34.85
CA LYS A 257 -25.21 14.91 34.00
C LYS A 257 -23.93 14.41 34.66
N ALA A 258 -23.13 15.30 35.26
CA ALA A 258 -21.93 14.92 36.01
C ALA A 258 -22.26 14.05 37.23
N GLN A 259 -23.34 14.37 37.95
CA GLN A 259 -23.82 13.54 39.06
C GLN A 259 -24.23 12.15 38.59
N VAL A 260 -24.94 12.03 37.46
CA VAL A 260 -25.34 10.73 36.91
C VAL A 260 -24.12 9.89 36.53
N TYR A 261 -23.10 10.44 35.89
CA TYR A 261 -21.87 9.70 35.60
C TYR A 261 -21.14 9.23 36.87
N ASN A 262 -21.06 10.08 37.90
CA ASN A 262 -20.43 9.71 39.17
C ASN A 262 -21.22 8.59 39.86
N LEU A 263 -22.55 8.65 39.84
CA LEU A 263 -23.42 7.61 40.39
C LEU A 263 -23.32 6.30 39.58
N GLU A 264 -23.26 6.37 38.26
CA GLU A 264 -23.03 5.21 37.38
C GLU A 264 -21.70 4.55 37.70
N GLU A 265 -20.62 5.32 37.79
CA GLU A 265 -19.29 4.79 38.10
C GLU A 265 -19.28 4.11 39.47
N LYS A 266 -19.88 4.75 40.49
CA LYS A 266 -20.04 4.14 41.82
C LYS A 266 -20.86 2.87 41.77
N TRP A 267 -21.99 2.86 41.06
CA TRP A 267 -22.84 1.68 40.90
C TRP A 267 -22.08 0.54 40.23
N ARG A 268 -21.36 0.82 39.14
CA ARG A 268 -20.56 -0.16 38.41
C ARG A 268 -19.47 -0.73 39.31
N ASN A 269 -18.75 0.12 40.04
CA ASN A 269 -17.74 -0.31 41.01
C ASN A 269 -18.37 -1.19 42.11
N CYS A 270 -19.52 -0.82 42.66
CA CYS A 270 -20.25 -1.65 43.63
C CYS A 270 -20.65 -3.01 43.05
N LYS A 271 -21.09 -3.07 41.79
CA LYS A 271 -21.42 -4.33 41.10
C LYS A 271 -20.18 -5.19 40.87
N MET A 272 -19.05 -4.58 40.50
CA MET A 272 -17.77 -5.27 40.38
C MET A 272 -17.33 -5.84 41.74
N TYR A 273 -17.42 -5.04 42.81
CA TYR A 273 -17.09 -5.51 44.15
C TYR A 273 -18.04 -6.61 44.64
N GLN A 274 -19.34 -6.50 44.36
CA GLN A 274 -20.31 -7.55 44.68
C GLN A 274 -19.92 -8.88 44.02
N LYS A 275 -19.59 -8.84 42.72
CA LYS A 275 -19.17 -10.03 41.96
C LYS A 275 -17.84 -10.58 42.45
N PHE A 276 -16.89 -9.71 42.73
CA PHE A 276 -15.60 -10.07 43.30
C PHE A 276 -15.78 -10.78 44.66
N LEU A 277 -16.55 -10.18 45.58
CA LEU A 277 -16.83 -10.78 46.89
C LEU A 277 -17.56 -12.12 46.77
N TYR A 278 -18.43 -12.26 45.77
CA TYR A 278 -19.06 -13.54 45.46
C TYR A 278 -18.02 -14.59 45.02
N LEU A 279 -17.13 -14.29 44.07
CA LEU A 279 -16.12 -15.27 43.60
C LEU A 279 -15.13 -15.67 44.69
N VAL A 280 -14.76 -14.74 45.57
CA VAL A 280 -13.84 -15.01 46.68
C VAL A 280 -14.53 -15.80 47.81
N SER A 281 -15.86 -15.77 47.88
CA SER A 281 -16.59 -16.53 48.90
C SER A 281 -16.41 -18.06 48.72
N PRO A 282 -16.41 -18.84 49.82
CA PRO A 282 -16.20 -20.27 49.76
C PRO A 282 -17.22 -21.00 48.88
N LEU A 283 -16.76 -22.03 48.15
CA LEU A 283 -17.59 -22.82 47.24
C LEU A 283 -18.84 -23.42 47.91
N HIS A 284 -18.75 -23.84 49.18
CA HIS A 284 -19.89 -24.39 49.91
C HIS A 284 -20.98 -23.35 50.17
N TRP A 285 -20.62 -22.09 50.36
CA TRP A 285 -21.57 -21.01 50.60
C TRP A 285 -22.19 -20.54 49.29
N ARG A 286 -21.38 -20.43 48.22
CA ARG A 286 -21.84 -20.10 46.86
C ARG A 286 -22.94 -21.06 46.39
N LYS A 287 -22.73 -22.38 46.52
CA LYS A 287 -23.68 -23.41 46.10
C LYS A 287 -25.09 -23.27 46.71
N VAL A 288 -25.20 -22.70 47.92
CA VAL A 288 -26.47 -22.56 48.65
C VAL A 288 -27.15 -21.22 48.36
N HIS A 289 -26.39 -20.16 48.07
CA HIS A 289 -26.88 -18.78 47.97
C HIS A 289 -26.84 -18.24 46.53
N ASP A 290 -26.78 -19.12 45.54
CA ASP A 290 -26.31 -18.77 44.21
C ASP A 290 -27.34 -18.05 43.33
N TYR A 291 -27.20 -16.75 43.09
CA TYR A 291 -28.06 -16.03 42.14
C TYR A 291 -27.65 -16.24 40.66
N TYR A 292 -26.36 -16.48 40.39
CA TYR A 292 -25.83 -16.56 39.02
C TYR A 292 -25.94 -17.98 38.43
N HIS A 293 -25.97 -19.01 39.28
CA HIS A 293 -26.03 -20.42 38.86
C HIS A 293 -27.37 -21.13 39.17
N LEU A 294 -28.33 -20.50 39.87
CA LEU A 294 -29.72 -20.99 40.00
C LEU A 294 -30.60 -20.60 38.79
N LYS A 295 -30.05 -20.57 37.57
CA LYS A 295 -30.89 -20.70 36.38
C LYS A 295 -31.24 -22.18 36.22
N PRO A 296 -32.53 -22.58 36.22
CA PRO A 296 -32.89 -23.97 36.03
C PRO A 296 -32.51 -24.38 34.60
N GLY A 297 -31.42 -25.15 34.45
CA GLY A 297 -31.05 -25.76 33.17
C GLY A 297 -29.58 -25.76 32.76
N SER A 298 -28.64 -25.15 33.50
CA SER A 298 -27.22 -25.14 33.11
C SER A 298 -26.40 -26.10 33.96
N SER A 299 -25.90 -27.16 33.32
CA SER A 299 -24.99 -28.16 33.89
C SER A 299 -23.75 -27.52 34.52
N HIS A 300 -23.30 -28.09 35.64
CA HIS A 300 -22.20 -27.65 36.51
C HIS A 300 -20.80 -27.50 35.86
N GLN A 301 -20.69 -27.63 34.53
CA GLN A 301 -19.44 -27.61 33.79
C GLN A 301 -19.02 -26.21 33.31
N SER A 302 -19.91 -25.22 33.38
CA SER A 302 -19.66 -23.83 32.93
C SER A 302 -19.06 -22.91 34.01
N LEU A 303 -18.34 -23.45 35.00
CA LEU A 303 -17.82 -22.67 36.13
C LEU A 303 -16.56 -21.86 35.80
N ILE A 304 -15.80 -22.25 34.77
CA ILE A 304 -14.49 -21.64 34.46
C ILE A 304 -14.56 -20.73 33.23
N GLU A 305 -15.39 -21.06 32.23
CA GLU A 305 -15.52 -20.26 31.00
C GLU A 305 -16.37 -18.98 31.18
N THR A 306 -17.13 -18.86 32.27
CA THR A 306 -18.02 -17.70 32.50
C THR A 306 -17.39 -16.59 33.35
N GLU A 307 -16.24 -16.81 34.01
CA GLU A 307 -15.66 -15.80 34.92
C GLU A 307 -15.22 -14.53 34.19
N SER A 308 -14.63 -14.62 32.98
CA SER A 308 -14.29 -13.45 32.16
C SER A 308 -15.53 -12.70 31.67
N SER A 309 -16.55 -13.42 31.19
CA SER A 309 -17.79 -12.83 30.67
C SER A 309 -18.60 -12.09 31.75
N ILE A 310 -18.51 -12.54 33.01
CA ILE A 310 -19.18 -11.90 34.15
C ILE A 310 -18.67 -10.47 34.38
N PHE A 311 -17.39 -10.19 34.20
CA PHE A 311 -16.83 -8.86 34.41
C PHE A 311 -16.89 -7.96 33.18
N GLU A 312 -16.95 -8.52 31.97
CA GLU A 312 -17.00 -7.77 30.70
C GLU A 312 -18.17 -6.79 30.61
N LYS A 313 -19.38 -7.15 31.08
CA LYS A 313 -20.55 -6.25 31.08
C LYS A 313 -20.32 -4.93 31.85
N TYR A 314 -19.40 -4.91 32.80
CA TYR A 314 -19.13 -3.78 33.69
C TYR A 314 -17.69 -3.24 33.55
N ARG A 315 -16.87 -3.82 32.66
CA ARG A 315 -15.54 -3.32 32.35
C ARG A 315 -15.67 -2.36 31.18
N LEU A 316 -15.25 -1.10 31.38
CA LEU A 316 -15.26 -0.07 30.33
C LEU A 316 -14.48 -0.56 29.10
N GLY A 317 -15.18 -1.07 28.10
CA GLY A 317 -14.66 -1.16 26.74
C GLY A 317 -14.67 0.24 26.14
N ALA A 318 -13.51 0.85 26.00
CA ALA A 318 -13.32 2.22 25.48
C ALA A 318 -13.72 2.41 23.99
N GLY A 319 -14.59 1.55 23.42
CA GLY A 319 -14.88 1.54 21.99
C GLY A 319 -16.23 0.99 21.56
N SER A 320 -17.21 0.79 22.46
CA SER A 320 -18.56 0.39 22.05
C SER A 320 -19.56 1.54 22.20
N GLU A 321 -20.53 1.62 21.28
CA GLU A 321 -21.67 2.54 21.26
C GLU A 321 -22.56 2.47 22.54
N ALA A 322 -22.24 1.56 23.46
CA ALA A 322 -22.79 1.41 24.80
C ALA A 322 -22.47 2.57 25.77
N ASN A 323 -21.61 3.52 25.40
CA ASN A 323 -21.25 4.67 26.25
C ASN A 323 -22.24 5.84 26.19
N THR A 324 -23.38 5.69 25.53
CA THR A 324 -24.44 6.70 25.55
C THR A 324 -25.10 6.73 26.93
N LEU A 325 -25.40 7.92 27.45
CA LEU A 325 -26.04 8.11 28.77
C LEU A 325 -27.34 7.29 28.88
N ASP A 326 -28.10 7.19 27.79
CA ASP A 326 -29.33 6.42 27.70
C ASP A 326 -29.11 4.90 27.83
N ALA A 327 -28.07 4.35 27.19
CA ALA A 327 -27.73 2.93 27.33
C ALA A 327 -27.33 2.59 28.76
N MET A 328 -26.54 3.44 29.43
CA MET A 328 -26.15 3.23 30.82
C MET A 328 -27.35 3.31 31.78
N ILE A 329 -28.28 4.24 31.55
CA ILE A 329 -29.51 4.33 32.35
C ILE A 329 -30.37 3.08 32.15
N LYS A 330 -30.51 2.59 30.91
CA LYS A 330 -31.25 1.35 30.62
C LYS A 330 -30.64 0.14 31.33
N MET A 331 -29.32 0.00 31.30
CA MET A 331 -28.62 -1.06 32.04
C MET A 331 -28.87 -0.99 33.55
N PHE A 332 -28.82 0.22 34.12
CA PHE A 332 -29.13 0.43 35.53
C PHE A 332 -30.56 0.03 35.88
N LEU A 333 -31.54 0.44 35.06
CA LEU A 333 -32.96 0.12 35.28
C LEU A 333 -33.24 -1.39 35.18
N GLU A 334 -32.64 -2.07 34.20
CA GLU A 334 -32.76 -3.53 34.06
C GLU A 334 -32.14 -4.27 35.25
N ASP A 335 -30.97 -3.82 35.70
CA ASP A 335 -30.32 -4.38 36.88
C ASP A 335 -31.14 -4.11 38.16
N CYS A 336 -31.77 -2.94 38.32
CA CYS A 336 -32.66 -2.65 39.44
C CYS A 336 -33.93 -3.53 39.44
N ALA A 337 -34.47 -3.86 38.27
CA ALA A 337 -35.65 -4.71 38.15
C ALA A 337 -35.36 -6.18 38.48
N THR A 338 -34.14 -6.65 38.20
CA THR A 338 -33.75 -8.05 38.40
C THR A 338 -33.14 -8.34 39.77
N GLN A 339 -32.59 -7.33 40.45
CA GLN A 339 -31.79 -7.52 41.66
C GLN A 339 -32.64 -7.79 42.91
N LYS A 340 -32.36 -8.91 43.59
CA LYS A 340 -32.77 -9.18 44.99
C LYS A 340 -31.68 -8.72 45.97
N GLU A 341 -32.00 -8.66 47.26
CA GLU A 341 -31.07 -8.27 48.33
C GLU A 341 -29.75 -9.08 48.25
N PRO A 342 -28.59 -8.41 48.13
CA PRO A 342 -27.31 -9.09 48.01
C PRO A 342 -26.93 -9.70 49.36
N LEU A 343 -26.98 -11.03 49.45
CA LEU A 343 -26.41 -11.77 50.57
C LEU A 343 -24.89 -11.75 50.43
N LEU A 344 -24.20 -11.30 51.47
CA LEU A 344 -22.73 -11.24 51.52
C LEU A 344 -22.23 -12.27 52.53
N TYR A 345 -21.21 -13.04 52.14
CA TYR A 345 -20.52 -13.95 53.05
C TYR A 345 -19.64 -13.18 54.05
N PHE A 346 -18.86 -12.23 53.55
CA PHE A 346 -17.94 -11.43 54.34
C PHE A 346 -18.68 -10.26 54.99
N LYS A 347 -18.58 -10.16 56.33
CA LYS A 347 -19.19 -9.05 57.10
C LYS A 347 -18.16 -8.00 57.48
N GLU A 348 -16.91 -8.41 57.67
CA GLU A 348 -15.81 -7.53 58.04
C GLU A 348 -14.70 -7.53 56.99
N PRO A 349 -14.09 -6.37 56.65
CA PRO A 349 -13.00 -6.30 55.66
C PRO A 349 -11.78 -7.17 56.00
N TYR A 350 -11.53 -7.42 57.29
CA TYR A 350 -10.40 -8.24 57.75
C TYR A 350 -10.55 -9.73 57.33
N GLU A 351 -11.78 -10.23 57.16
CA GLU A 351 -12.03 -11.59 56.69
C GLU A 351 -11.52 -11.79 55.26
N LEU A 352 -11.67 -10.77 54.41
CA LEU A 352 -11.16 -10.81 53.04
C LEU A 352 -9.62 -10.81 53.01
N LEU A 353 -8.99 -10.03 53.88
CA LEU A 353 -7.52 -10.03 54.02
C LEU A 353 -6.99 -11.41 54.46
N LYS A 354 -7.72 -12.14 55.31
CA LYS A 354 -7.36 -13.52 55.65
C LYS A 354 -7.42 -14.44 54.42
N VAL A 355 -8.44 -14.28 53.57
CA VAL A 355 -8.55 -15.06 52.33
C VAL A 355 -7.41 -14.71 51.37
N PHE A 356 -7.06 -13.44 51.21
CA PHE A 356 -5.90 -13.05 50.40
C PHE A 356 -4.60 -13.62 50.94
N ARG A 357 -4.34 -13.52 52.25
CA ARG A 357 -3.17 -14.12 52.87
C ARG A 357 -3.14 -15.64 52.71
N PHE A 358 -4.31 -16.29 52.76
CA PHE A 358 -4.42 -17.72 52.49
C PHE A 358 -4.08 -18.04 51.03
N ILE A 359 -4.59 -17.28 50.06
CA ILE A 359 -4.27 -17.44 48.63
C ILE A 359 -2.79 -17.17 48.38
N GLU A 360 -2.20 -16.15 48.99
CA GLU A 360 -0.76 -15.86 48.93
C GLU A 360 0.06 -17.03 49.47
N LEU A 361 -0.35 -17.60 50.61
CA LEU A 361 0.31 -18.77 51.19
C LEU A 361 0.16 -20.00 50.30
N GLN A 362 -1.02 -20.23 49.70
CA GLN A 362 -1.24 -21.32 48.76
C GLN A 362 -0.39 -21.14 47.51
N ASN A 363 -0.35 -19.95 46.93
CA ASN A 363 0.48 -19.64 45.76
C ASN A 363 1.96 -19.80 46.08
N LEU A 364 2.41 -19.37 47.26
CA LEU A 364 3.78 -19.59 47.72
C LEU A 364 4.08 -21.08 47.90
N ASN A 365 3.14 -21.84 48.46
CA ASN A 365 3.30 -23.29 48.62
C ASN A 365 3.33 -24.02 47.27
N SER A 366 2.47 -23.62 46.31
CA SER A 366 2.50 -24.14 44.95
C SER A 366 3.81 -23.80 44.24
N LEU A 367 4.33 -22.58 44.44
CA LEU A 367 5.64 -22.19 43.92
C LEU A 367 6.76 -23.02 44.54
N LEU A 368 6.75 -23.19 45.87
CA LEU A 368 7.73 -24.03 46.56
C LEU A 368 7.68 -25.47 46.06
N HIS A 369 6.50 -26.07 45.91
CA HIS A 369 6.36 -27.41 45.34
C HIS A 369 6.84 -27.47 43.89
N SER A 370 6.63 -26.42 43.08
CA SER A 370 7.16 -26.40 41.71
C SER A 370 8.70 -26.37 41.68
N GLU A 371 9.32 -25.66 42.61
CA GLU A 371 10.78 -25.61 42.77
C GLU A 371 11.33 -26.93 43.33
N GLU A 372 10.67 -27.51 44.35
CA GLU A 372 11.03 -28.81 44.93
C GLU A 372 10.96 -29.94 43.89
N LEU A 373 9.96 -29.89 43.00
CA LEU A 373 9.76 -30.88 41.95
C LEU A 373 10.68 -30.68 40.74
N ALA A 374 11.37 -29.54 40.61
CA ALA A 374 12.23 -29.26 39.47
C ALA A 374 13.38 -30.27 39.36
N ILE A 375 14.07 -30.56 40.47
CA ILE A 375 15.21 -31.50 40.48
C ILE A 375 14.77 -32.96 40.25
N PRO A 376 13.75 -33.50 40.95
CA PRO A 376 13.23 -34.84 40.65
C PRO A 376 12.76 -34.99 39.21
N LEU A 377 12.11 -33.97 38.63
CA LEU A 377 11.64 -34.01 37.25
C LEU A 377 12.82 -34.04 36.27
N GLU A 378 13.87 -33.27 36.54
CA GLU A 378 15.10 -33.31 35.74
C GLU A 378 15.79 -34.69 35.85
N ASN A 379 15.87 -35.27 37.04
CA ASN A 379 16.41 -36.62 37.23
C ASN A 379 15.60 -37.69 36.48
N VAL A 380 14.26 -37.58 36.48
CA VAL A 380 13.40 -38.48 35.69
C VAL A 380 13.64 -38.27 34.20
N ARG A 381 13.77 -37.02 33.74
CA ARG A 381 14.08 -36.69 32.35
C ARG A 381 15.42 -37.28 31.91
N GLU A 382 16.46 -37.14 32.72
CA GLU A 382 17.77 -37.74 32.46
C GLU A 382 17.70 -39.28 32.47
N GLY A 383 17.01 -39.87 33.44
CA GLY A 383 16.79 -41.32 33.51
C GLY A 383 16.04 -41.86 32.30
N MET A 384 15.06 -41.12 31.77
CA MET A 384 14.37 -41.47 30.53
C MET A 384 15.30 -41.43 29.32
N LEU A 385 16.18 -40.41 29.23
CA LEU A 385 17.18 -40.34 28.16
C LEU A 385 18.20 -41.48 28.24
N GLU A 386 18.64 -41.85 29.44
CA GLU A 386 19.56 -42.99 29.63
C GLU A 386 18.87 -44.32 29.28
N ALA A 387 17.63 -44.50 29.70
CA ALA A 387 16.84 -45.69 29.35
C ALA A 387 16.61 -45.78 27.83
N GLN A 388 16.32 -44.66 27.17
CA GLN A 388 16.20 -44.60 25.72
C GLN A 388 17.49 -45.05 25.04
N LYS A 389 18.64 -44.51 25.45
CA LYS A 389 19.94 -44.94 24.92
C LYS A 389 20.19 -46.43 25.09
N LYS A 390 19.90 -46.99 26.27
CA LYS A 390 20.05 -48.43 26.53
C LYS A 390 19.14 -49.27 25.64
N PHE A 391 17.90 -48.83 25.40
CA PHE A 391 17.00 -49.52 24.48
C PHE A 391 17.47 -49.42 23.04
N ASP A 392 17.95 -48.26 22.60
CA ASP A 392 18.50 -48.08 21.26
C ASP A 392 19.73 -48.99 21.04
N GLU A 393 20.64 -49.08 22.02
CA GLU A 393 21.78 -50.00 22.00
C GLU A 393 21.34 -51.48 21.91
N GLN A 394 20.32 -51.87 22.68
CA GLN A 394 19.75 -53.22 22.62
C GLN A 394 19.10 -53.51 21.27
N ILE A 395 18.36 -52.55 20.71
CA ILE A 395 17.76 -52.68 19.38
C ILE A 395 18.85 -52.86 18.33
N THR A 396 19.93 -52.07 18.38
CA THR A 396 21.05 -52.24 17.44
C THR A 396 21.73 -53.60 17.60
N SER A 397 21.94 -54.08 18.83
CA SER A 397 22.53 -55.40 19.06
C SER A 397 21.64 -56.53 18.55
N VAL A 398 20.32 -56.44 18.75
CA VAL A 398 19.37 -57.42 18.21
C VAL A 398 19.35 -57.38 16.69
N GLN A 399 19.42 -56.19 16.09
CA GLN A 399 19.50 -56.05 14.63
C GLN A 399 20.77 -56.69 14.07
N GLU A 400 21.94 -56.48 14.70
CA GLU A 400 23.19 -57.12 14.31
C GLU A 400 23.10 -58.65 14.38
N ILE A 401 22.46 -59.19 15.43
CA ILE A 401 22.22 -60.63 15.55
C ILE A 401 21.29 -61.13 14.44
N ILE A 402 20.22 -60.39 14.13
CA ILE A 402 19.31 -60.74 13.04
C ILE A 402 20.06 -60.76 11.70
N ASP A 403 20.86 -59.75 11.41
CA ASP A 403 21.62 -59.65 10.17
C ASP A 403 22.65 -60.79 10.05
N SER A 404 23.29 -61.17 11.16
CA SER A 404 24.18 -62.34 11.23
C SER A 404 23.42 -63.65 10.93
N LEU A 405 22.26 -63.86 11.55
CA LEU A 405 21.45 -65.06 11.32
C LEU A 405 20.91 -65.12 9.89
N ILE A 406 20.52 -63.99 9.30
CA ILE A 406 20.14 -63.92 7.89
C ILE A 406 21.33 -64.33 7.00
N GLY A 407 22.54 -63.86 7.31
CA GLY A 407 23.76 -64.27 6.62
C GLY A 407 24.03 -65.78 6.72
N GLU A 408 23.88 -66.35 7.91
CA GLU A 408 24.02 -67.80 8.15
C GLU A 408 22.97 -68.63 7.40
N ILE A 409 21.72 -68.19 7.38
CA ILE A 409 20.64 -68.85 6.63
C ILE A 409 20.97 -68.87 5.13
N VAL A 410 21.38 -67.73 4.57
CA VAL A 410 21.77 -67.64 3.15
C VAL A 410 22.94 -68.57 2.85
N TRP A 411 23.93 -68.65 3.75
CA TRP A 411 25.06 -69.56 3.60
C TRP A 411 24.63 -71.04 3.61
N GLU A 412 23.77 -71.43 4.55
CA GLU A 412 23.24 -72.80 4.61
C GLU A 412 22.36 -73.14 3.41
N GLU A 413 21.52 -72.22 2.93
CA GLU A 413 20.72 -72.42 1.71
C GLU A 413 21.60 -72.60 0.47
N GLN A 414 22.67 -71.81 0.35
CA GLN A 414 23.63 -71.93 -0.75
C GLN A 414 24.36 -73.28 -0.67
N ARG A 415 24.77 -73.69 0.54
CA ARG A 415 25.42 -74.97 0.80
C ARG A 415 24.50 -76.15 0.49
N ALA A 416 23.23 -76.07 0.89
CA ALA A 416 22.21 -77.06 0.58
C ALA A 416 22.06 -77.22 -0.93
N ARG A 417 21.93 -76.10 -1.67
CA ARG A 417 21.89 -76.12 -3.15
C ARG A 417 23.12 -76.79 -3.76
N SER A 418 24.32 -76.48 -3.29
CA SER A 418 25.55 -77.11 -3.80
C SER A 418 25.61 -78.61 -3.51
N LEU A 419 25.13 -79.05 -2.34
CA LEU A 419 25.06 -80.47 -2.00
C LEU A 419 24.02 -81.21 -2.83
N GLU A 420 22.87 -80.58 -3.11
CA GLU A 420 21.86 -81.13 -4.02
C GLU A 420 22.41 -81.29 -5.44
N GLU A 421 23.13 -80.29 -5.95
CA GLU A 421 23.80 -80.36 -7.26
C GLU A 421 24.80 -81.52 -7.30
N LEU A 422 25.65 -81.65 -6.29
CA LEU A 422 26.62 -82.74 -6.20
C LEU A 422 25.95 -84.11 -6.08
N ALA A 423 24.87 -84.22 -5.30
CA ALA A 423 24.10 -85.45 -5.19
C ALA A 423 23.46 -85.84 -6.54
N MET A 424 22.90 -84.87 -7.25
CA MET A 424 22.34 -85.08 -8.59
C MET A 424 23.40 -85.47 -9.62
N GLU A 425 24.59 -84.90 -9.55
CA GLU A 425 25.73 -85.29 -10.38
C GLU A 425 26.16 -86.73 -10.10
N LEU A 426 26.26 -87.10 -8.82
CA LEU A 426 26.67 -88.45 -8.40
C LEU A 426 25.64 -89.51 -8.81
N ILE A 427 24.34 -89.23 -8.63
CA ILE A 427 23.24 -90.10 -9.04
C ILE A 427 23.22 -90.26 -10.56
N ASN A 428 23.30 -89.17 -11.32
CA ASN A 428 23.22 -89.22 -12.79
C ASN A 428 24.53 -89.64 -13.47
N GLY A 429 25.65 -89.59 -12.77
CA GLY A 429 26.97 -89.98 -13.24
C GLY A 429 27.24 -91.47 -12.98
N GLU A 430 28.19 -91.72 -12.07
CA GLU A 430 28.77 -93.06 -11.88
C GLU A 430 27.79 -94.06 -11.27
N PHE A 431 26.88 -93.65 -10.38
CA PHE A 431 25.90 -94.60 -9.82
C PHE A 431 24.89 -95.09 -10.85
N ARG A 432 24.42 -94.21 -11.74
CA ARG A 432 23.56 -94.61 -12.84
C ARG A 432 24.28 -95.56 -13.79
N LYS A 433 25.56 -95.31 -14.09
CA LYS A 433 26.36 -96.25 -14.89
C LYS A 433 26.47 -97.61 -14.21
N LEU A 434 26.86 -97.67 -12.94
CA LEU A 434 27.00 -98.93 -12.20
C LEU A 434 25.72 -99.79 -12.16
N ILE A 435 24.54 -99.16 -12.18
CA ILE A 435 23.25 -99.89 -12.14
C ILE A 435 22.74 -100.19 -13.56
N SER A 436 22.93 -99.27 -14.51
CA SER A 436 22.36 -99.35 -15.86
C SER A 436 23.36 -99.77 -16.94
N ASP A 437 24.57 -100.20 -16.58
CA ASP A 437 25.55 -100.69 -17.55
C ASP A 437 25.05 -101.97 -18.22
N GLU A 438 25.40 -102.14 -19.49
CA GLU A 438 24.96 -103.29 -20.30
C GLU A 438 25.44 -104.61 -19.69
N GLU A 439 26.65 -104.62 -19.12
CA GLU A 439 27.24 -105.78 -18.46
C GLU A 439 26.47 -106.18 -17.19
N VAL A 440 26.11 -105.21 -16.34
CA VAL A 440 25.40 -105.48 -15.08
C VAL A 440 23.96 -105.93 -15.34
N LEU A 441 23.29 -105.30 -16.30
CA LEU A 441 21.97 -105.72 -16.75
C LEU A 441 22.02 -107.11 -17.40
N SER A 442 23.04 -107.42 -18.19
CA SER A 442 23.19 -108.77 -18.77
C SER A 442 23.41 -109.83 -17.69
N MET A 443 24.21 -109.53 -16.67
CA MET A 443 24.41 -110.42 -15.52
C MET A 443 23.12 -110.62 -14.73
N TYR A 444 22.32 -109.56 -14.53
CA TYR A 444 20.98 -109.67 -13.91
C TYR A 444 20.13 -110.69 -14.67
N VAL A 445 20.05 -110.56 -16.00
CA VAL A 445 19.26 -111.46 -16.87
C VAL A 445 19.75 -112.91 -16.79
N PHE A 446 21.07 -113.14 -16.80
CA PHE A 446 21.61 -114.50 -16.72
C PHE A 446 21.36 -115.17 -15.37
N VAL A 447 21.50 -114.42 -14.27
CA VAL A 447 21.24 -114.95 -12.92
C VAL A 447 19.76 -115.25 -12.75
N GLU A 448 18.89 -114.40 -13.29
CA GLU A 448 17.44 -114.63 -13.31
C GLU A 448 17.09 -115.92 -14.07
N ASP A 449 17.64 -116.12 -15.28
CA ASP A 449 17.41 -117.34 -16.08
C ASP A 449 17.88 -118.62 -15.37
N VAL A 450 19.06 -118.60 -14.74
CA VAL A 450 19.56 -119.76 -13.98
C VAL A 450 18.70 -120.05 -12.74
N TYR A 451 18.24 -119.00 -12.06
CA TYR A 451 17.37 -119.14 -10.89
C TYR A 451 16.02 -119.76 -11.28
N GLU A 452 15.40 -119.26 -12.35
CA GLU A 452 14.10 -119.76 -12.84
C GLU A 452 14.16 -121.21 -13.30
N THR A 453 15.23 -121.60 -14.00
CA THR A 453 15.36 -122.95 -14.55
C THR A 453 15.65 -124.03 -13.49
N ARG A 454 16.36 -123.68 -12.41
CA ARG A 454 16.88 -124.69 -11.45
C ARG A 454 16.24 -124.64 -10.07
N ILE A 455 15.61 -123.54 -9.69
CA ILE A 455 15.09 -123.33 -8.33
C ILE A 455 13.58 -123.15 -8.36
N ALA A 456 13.10 -122.02 -8.90
CA ALA A 456 11.69 -121.64 -8.93
C ALA A 456 11.48 -120.40 -9.83
N PRO A 457 10.28 -120.20 -10.42
CA PRO A 457 9.95 -118.94 -11.11
C PRO A 457 10.10 -117.72 -10.18
N ASN A 458 10.59 -116.60 -10.70
CA ASN A 458 10.94 -115.42 -9.90
C ASN A 458 9.70 -114.56 -9.55
N ASP A 459 8.77 -115.09 -8.76
CA ASP A 459 7.50 -114.41 -8.42
C ASP A 459 7.66 -113.26 -7.40
N ALA A 460 8.85 -113.07 -6.81
CA ALA A 460 9.07 -112.19 -5.65
C ALA A 460 9.99 -110.99 -5.90
N ASN A 461 10.40 -110.71 -7.15
CA ASN A 461 11.38 -109.67 -7.50
C ASN A 461 12.63 -109.73 -6.60
N LEU A 462 13.22 -110.92 -6.49
CA LEU A 462 14.35 -111.16 -5.61
C LEU A 462 15.60 -110.42 -6.13
N SER A 463 16.40 -109.83 -5.23
CA SER A 463 17.66 -109.17 -5.60
C SER A 463 18.64 -110.15 -6.26
N VAL A 464 19.47 -109.69 -7.20
CA VAL A 464 20.51 -110.54 -7.86
C VAL A 464 21.35 -111.30 -6.86
N GLY A 465 21.76 -110.63 -5.77
CA GLY A 465 22.57 -111.26 -4.73
C GLY A 465 21.84 -112.37 -4.01
N ASP A 466 20.54 -112.21 -3.78
CA ASP A 466 19.71 -113.22 -3.13
C ASP A 466 19.38 -114.38 -4.09
N MET A 467 19.13 -114.10 -5.37
CA MET A 467 19.01 -115.12 -6.42
C MET A 467 20.30 -115.95 -6.52
N MET A 468 21.45 -115.28 -6.56
CA MET A 468 22.76 -115.93 -6.63
C MET A 468 23.06 -116.75 -5.38
N LYS A 469 22.70 -116.24 -4.20
CA LYS A 469 22.86 -116.97 -2.93
C LYS A 469 21.97 -118.19 -2.85
N ALA A 470 20.74 -118.12 -3.36
CA ALA A 470 19.87 -119.28 -3.45
C ALA A 470 20.43 -120.36 -4.41
N ILE A 471 20.98 -119.93 -5.56
CA ILE A 471 21.73 -120.81 -6.46
C ILE A 471 22.90 -121.45 -5.72
N GLU A 472 23.68 -120.66 -4.98
CA GLU A 472 24.80 -121.15 -4.20
C GLU A 472 24.37 -122.13 -3.11
N MET A 473 23.29 -121.86 -2.38
CA MET A 473 22.79 -122.75 -1.33
C MET A 473 22.30 -124.08 -1.91
N ASN A 474 21.60 -124.06 -3.04
CA ASN A 474 21.22 -125.30 -3.72
C ASN A 474 22.45 -126.05 -4.25
N TYR A 475 23.43 -125.34 -4.80
CA TYR A 475 24.68 -125.95 -5.24
C TYR A 475 25.43 -126.58 -4.06
N ARG A 476 25.55 -125.89 -2.93
CA ARG A 476 26.13 -126.42 -1.69
C ARG A 476 25.35 -127.60 -1.14
N HIS A 477 24.01 -127.57 -1.21
CA HIS A 477 23.18 -128.70 -0.81
C HIS A 477 23.49 -129.93 -1.66
N PHE A 478 23.61 -129.77 -2.98
CA PHE A 478 24.03 -130.86 -3.86
C PHE A 478 25.46 -131.35 -3.56
N LEU A 479 26.39 -130.46 -3.20
CA LEU A 479 27.74 -130.86 -2.77
C LEU A 479 27.71 -131.66 -1.46
N ILE A 480 26.92 -131.26 -0.47
CA ILE A 480 26.79 -132.01 0.78
C ILE A 480 26.15 -133.37 0.53
N GLN A 481 25.12 -133.45 -0.33
CA GLN A 481 24.54 -134.72 -0.75
C GLN A 481 25.57 -135.60 -1.47
N LEU A 482 26.50 -134.99 -2.21
CA LEU A 482 27.60 -135.69 -2.87
C LEU A 482 28.59 -136.29 -1.84
N ASP A 483 28.89 -135.56 -0.77
CA ASP A 483 29.78 -136.00 0.31
C ASP A 483 29.16 -137.09 1.21
N GLU A 484 27.83 -137.13 1.37
CA GLU A 484 27.13 -138.18 2.15
C GLU A 484 27.12 -139.55 1.47
N LEU A 485 27.48 -139.63 0.18
CA LEU A 485 27.49 -140.89 -0.55
C LEU A 485 28.68 -141.78 -0.15
N PRO A 486 28.46 -143.10 0.06
CA PRO A 486 29.54 -144.04 0.35
C PRO A 486 30.61 -144.02 -0.74
N GLN A 487 31.87 -143.93 -0.34
CA GLN A 487 33.01 -143.77 -1.25
C GLN A 487 33.13 -144.91 -2.28
N ASP A 488 32.67 -146.12 -1.95
CA ASP A 488 32.61 -147.27 -2.89
C ASP A 488 31.58 -147.07 -4.02
N LYS A 489 30.47 -146.37 -3.76
CA LYS A 489 29.49 -146.01 -4.79
C LYS A 489 29.95 -144.81 -5.59
N VAL A 490 30.61 -143.84 -4.95
CA VAL A 490 31.19 -142.68 -5.61
C VAL A 490 32.31 -143.11 -6.55
N GLN A 491 33.23 -143.98 -6.16
CA GLN A 491 34.29 -144.47 -7.07
C GLN A 491 33.74 -145.28 -8.25
N LYS A 492 32.67 -146.06 -8.06
CA LYS A 492 32.00 -146.74 -9.17
C LYS A 492 31.33 -145.74 -10.10
N ALA A 493 30.57 -144.79 -9.56
CA ALA A 493 29.92 -143.75 -10.32
C ALA A 493 30.93 -142.82 -11.00
N GLU A 494 32.04 -142.46 -10.36
CA GLU A 494 33.16 -141.71 -10.94
C GLU A 494 33.83 -142.54 -12.03
N SER A 495 34.08 -143.84 -11.83
CA SER A 495 34.65 -144.67 -12.90
C SER A 495 33.70 -144.82 -14.10
N GLU A 496 32.39 -144.91 -13.86
CA GLU A 496 31.36 -144.93 -14.90
C GLU A 496 31.19 -143.56 -15.57
N CYS A 497 31.25 -142.47 -14.79
CA CYS A 497 31.12 -141.10 -15.27
C CYS A 497 32.38 -140.68 -16.02
N TYR A 498 33.59 -141.00 -15.55
CA TYR A 498 34.84 -140.82 -16.30
C TYR A 498 34.88 -141.71 -17.54
N ALA A 499 34.33 -142.93 -17.49
CA ALA A 499 34.21 -143.77 -18.68
C ALA A 499 33.22 -143.18 -19.69
N GLU A 500 32.08 -142.66 -19.24
CA GLU A 500 31.08 -142.04 -20.10
C GLU A 500 31.53 -140.65 -20.59
N GLU A 501 32.20 -139.85 -19.77
CA GLU A 501 32.85 -138.60 -20.17
C GLU A 501 34.01 -138.85 -21.13
N ALA A 502 34.82 -139.89 -20.92
CA ALA A 502 35.84 -140.31 -21.89
C ALA A 502 35.19 -140.76 -23.20
N ARG A 503 34.06 -141.47 -23.14
CA ARG A 503 33.28 -141.87 -24.32
C ARG A 503 32.67 -140.66 -25.04
N ILE A 504 32.08 -139.73 -24.31
CA ILE A 504 31.52 -138.48 -24.85
C ILE A 504 32.65 -137.63 -25.43
N MET A 505 33.81 -137.56 -24.77
CA MET A 505 34.99 -136.85 -25.28
C MET A 505 35.52 -137.53 -26.55
N GLU A 506 35.58 -138.85 -26.61
CA GLU A 506 35.98 -139.59 -27.81
C GLU A 506 34.98 -139.35 -28.95
N ILE A 507 33.68 -139.40 -28.67
CA ILE A 507 32.61 -139.05 -29.63
C ILE A 507 32.73 -137.58 -30.06
N ALA A 508 33.00 -136.65 -29.14
CA ALA A 508 33.12 -135.23 -29.43
C ALA A 508 34.38 -134.93 -30.24
N VAL A 509 35.51 -135.58 -29.95
CA VAL A 509 36.74 -135.48 -30.73
C VAL A 509 36.57 -136.10 -32.11
N ASP A 510 35.90 -137.25 -32.23
CA ASP A 510 35.61 -137.87 -33.52
C ASP A 510 34.61 -137.02 -34.33
N ALA A 511 33.59 -136.45 -33.68
CA ALA A 511 32.66 -135.50 -34.28
C ALA A 511 33.36 -134.21 -34.71
N ALA A 512 34.23 -133.62 -33.88
CA ALA A 512 35.01 -132.43 -34.22
C ALA A 512 35.98 -132.70 -35.38
N LYS A 513 36.62 -133.88 -35.42
CA LYS A 513 37.42 -134.31 -36.58
C LYS A 513 36.57 -134.45 -37.83
N LYS A 514 35.37 -135.03 -37.74
CA LYS A 514 34.42 -135.10 -38.86
C LYS A 514 33.96 -133.71 -39.31
N VAL A 515 33.69 -132.79 -38.40
CA VAL A 515 33.33 -131.39 -38.72
C VAL A 515 34.49 -130.68 -39.40
N LEU A 516 35.72 -130.79 -38.89
CA LEU A 516 36.90 -130.22 -39.54
C LEU A 516 37.17 -130.83 -40.91
N GLN A 517 36.95 -132.14 -41.08
CA GLN A 517 37.01 -132.80 -42.39
C GLN A 517 35.92 -132.26 -43.33
N VAL A 518 34.69 -132.10 -42.85
CA VAL A 518 33.58 -131.52 -43.62
C VAL A 518 33.85 -130.05 -43.96
N GLU A 519 34.35 -129.24 -43.03
CA GLU A 519 34.72 -127.84 -43.27
C GLU A 519 35.90 -127.72 -44.23
N SER A 520 36.91 -128.60 -44.14
CA SER A 520 38.03 -128.68 -45.07
C SER A 520 37.54 -129.05 -46.47
N LEU A 521 36.71 -130.09 -46.57
CA LEU A 521 36.07 -130.49 -47.83
C LEU A 521 35.17 -129.38 -48.36
N ALA A 522 34.41 -128.69 -47.52
CA ALA A 522 33.54 -127.57 -47.89
C ALA A 522 34.33 -126.33 -48.30
N LYS A 523 35.46 -126.01 -47.65
CA LYS A 523 36.40 -124.96 -48.06
C LYS A 523 37.11 -125.34 -49.36
N THR A 524 37.44 -126.61 -49.55
CA THR A 524 38.04 -127.10 -50.80
C THR A 524 37.02 -127.06 -51.94
N LEU A 525 35.77 -127.47 -51.70
CA LEU A 525 34.64 -127.31 -52.62
C LEU A 525 34.38 -125.83 -52.93
N LYS A 526 34.30 -124.95 -51.92
CA LYS A 526 34.18 -123.51 -52.12
C LYS A 526 35.34 -122.96 -52.93
N ARG A 527 36.58 -123.35 -52.64
CA ARG A 527 37.78 -122.91 -53.38
C ARG A 527 37.84 -123.48 -54.82
N VAL A 528 37.26 -124.66 -55.07
CA VAL A 528 37.14 -125.25 -56.42
C VAL A 528 35.97 -124.63 -57.20
N LEU A 529 34.89 -124.24 -56.53
CA LEU A 529 33.72 -123.56 -57.10
C LEU A 529 33.93 -122.04 -57.25
N GLU A 530 34.85 -121.44 -56.48
CA GLU A 530 35.24 -120.05 -56.59
C GLU A 530 36.16 -119.86 -57.82
N PRO A 531 35.80 -118.97 -58.76
CA PRO A 531 36.60 -118.73 -59.96
C PRO A 531 37.99 -118.20 -59.58
N ARG A 532 39.04 -118.75 -60.21
CA ARG A 532 40.44 -118.38 -59.93
C ARG A 532 40.66 -116.88 -60.17
N PHE A 533 40.97 -116.14 -59.11
CA PHE A 533 41.38 -114.73 -59.19
C PHE A 533 42.81 -114.64 -59.73
N ILE A 534 42.96 -114.05 -60.92
CA ILE A 534 44.23 -113.79 -61.59
C ILE A 534 44.73 -112.42 -61.09
N SER A 535 45.77 -112.42 -60.25
CA SER A 535 46.45 -111.19 -59.82
C SER A 535 47.80 -111.08 -60.50
N ASP A 536 47.92 -110.10 -61.40
CA ASP A 536 49.15 -109.66 -62.04
C ASP A 536 50.06 -108.95 -61.02
N LYS A 537 51.11 -109.62 -60.53
CA LYS A 537 52.26 -108.94 -59.92
C LYS A 537 53.60 -109.56 -60.31
N ARG A 538 54.41 -108.70 -60.91
CA ARG A 538 55.86 -108.75 -61.16
C ARG A 538 56.66 -109.35 -60.00
N VAL A 539 57.67 -110.15 -60.37
CA VAL A 539 58.74 -110.67 -59.51
C VAL A 539 59.65 -109.50 -59.08
N PHE A 540 59.85 -109.31 -57.77
CA PHE A 540 60.82 -108.37 -57.20
C PHE A 540 61.98 -109.12 -56.54
N HIS A 541 63.21 -108.69 -56.85
CA HIS A 541 64.47 -109.17 -56.23
C HIS A 541 64.83 -108.33 -54.98
N PRO A 542 65.58 -108.89 -54.01
CA PRO A 542 65.85 -108.22 -52.72
C PRO A 542 66.93 -107.14 -52.82
N ARG A 543 66.74 -106.00 -52.13
CA ARG A 543 67.79 -104.98 -51.89
C ARG A 543 67.76 -104.43 -50.45
N SER A 544 68.96 -104.38 -49.87
CA SER A 544 69.60 -103.63 -48.74
C SER A 544 68.81 -102.73 -47.75
N PRO A 545 69.34 -102.53 -46.51
CA PRO A 545 68.65 -101.87 -45.39
C PRO A 545 68.68 -100.33 -45.43
N LEU A 546 67.70 -99.72 -44.74
CA LEU A 546 67.43 -98.27 -44.69
C LEU A 546 68.31 -97.51 -43.65
N PRO A 547 68.63 -96.22 -43.87
CA PRO A 547 69.49 -95.42 -42.99
C PRO A 547 68.77 -94.81 -41.77
N THR A 548 69.54 -94.61 -40.70
CA THR A 548 69.18 -94.05 -39.38
C THR A 548 68.80 -92.56 -39.40
N LYS A 549 67.77 -92.18 -38.62
CA LYS A 549 67.31 -90.80 -38.39
C LYS A 549 68.18 -90.10 -37.32
N PRO A 550 68.45 -88.79 -37.41
CA PRO A 550 69.27 -88.05 -36.44
C PRO A 550 68.53 -87.69 -35.14
N ASP A 551 69.26 -87.71 -34.01
CA ASP A 551 68.79 -87.51 -32.63
C ASP A 551 68.45 -86.04 -32.27
N LYS A 552 67.44 -85.83 -31.42
CA LYS A 552 67.07 -84.53 -30.82
C LYS A 552 67.86 -84.29 -29.51
N PRO A 553 68.16 -83.03 -29.14
CA PRO A 553 68.89 -82.71 -27.91
C PRO A 553 68.09 -83.03 -26.62
N PRO A 554 68.78 -83.34 -25.50
CA PRO A 554 68.14 -83.78 -24.26
C PRO A 554 67.36 -82.66 -23.55
N THR A 555 66.20 -83.01 -23.00
CA THR A 555 65.39 -82.17 -22.12
C THR A 555 66.12 -81.88 -20.79
N PRO A 556 66.04 -80.65 -20.25
CA PRO A 556 66.62 -80.33 -18.94
C PRO A 556 65.90 -81.07 -17.79
N PRO A 557 66.60 -81.37 -16.68
CA PRO A 557 66.04 -82.14 -15.57
C PRO A 557 64.89 -81.40 -14.87
N ARG A 558 63.82 -82.14 -14.56
CA ARG A 558 62.61 -81.66 -13.85
C ARG A 558 62.99 -81.19 -12.44
N ILE A 559 62.57 -79.98 -12.07
CA ILE A 559 62.68 -79.47 -10.69
C ILE A 559 61.46 -79.97 -9.91
N LEU A 560 61.68 -80.61 -8.77
CA LEU A 560 60.61 -81.15 -7.92
C LEU A 560 59.78 -80.03 -7.27
N THR A 561 58.47 -80.26 -7.20
CA THR A 561 57.48 -79.38 -6.57
C THR A 561 57.48 -79.59 -5.04
N LYS A 562 57.10 -78.58 -4.24
CA LYS A 562 57.11 -78.69 -2.75
C LYS A 562 56.30 -79.88 -2.24
N ASP A 563 55.16 -80.15 -2.86
CA ASP A 563 54.29 -81.27 -2.45
C ASP A 563 54.93 -82.63 -2.77
N GLU A 564 55.75 -82.71 -3.83
CA GLU A 564 56.51 -83.92 -4.20
C GLU A 564 57.71 -84.14 -3.26
N THR A 565 58.33 -83.06 -2.76
CA THR A 565 59.39 -83.17 -1.73
C THR A 565 58.84 -83.62 -0.39
N ASP A 566 57.64 -83.16 -0.03
CA ASP A 566 57.00 -83.54 1.23
C ASP A 566 56.57 -85.02 1.17
N TYR A 567 55.97 -85.48 0.05
CA TYR A 567 55.62 -86.88 -0.15
C TYR A 567 56.81 -87.83 -0.02
N LEU A 568 57.93 -87.51 -0.67
CA LEU A 568 59.16 -88.31 -0.57
C LEU A 568 59.78 -88.28 0.84
N SER A 569 59.60 -87.20 1.60
CA SER A 569 60.16 -87.11 2.96
C SER A 569 59.33 -87.83 4.03
N PHE A 570 58.02 -87.97 3.82
CA PHE A 570 57.09 -88.49 4.83
C PHE A 570 56.60 -89.91 4.55
N PHE A 571 56.57 -90.35 3.29
CA PHE A 571 55.90 -91.60 2.89
C PHE A 571 56.81 -92.62 2.17
N THR A 572 58.09 -92.30 1.95
CA THR A 572 59.09 -93.26 1.45
C THR A 572 60.38 -93.17 2.28
N ASP A 573 61.22 -94.21 2.23
CA ASP A 573 62.54 -94.23 2.91
C ASP A 573 63.61 -93.37 2.18
N TYR A 574 63.18 -92.36 1.41
CA TYR A 574 64.04 -91.55 0.56
C TYR A 574 65.01 -90.67 1.37
N CYS A 575 66.31 -90.79 1.10
CA CYS A 575 67.33 -89.96 1.73
C CYS A 575 68.05 -89.06 0.71
N ARG A 576 67.97 -87.73 0.91
CA ARG A 576 68.45 -86.68 -0.03
C ARG A 576 69.94 -86.75 -0.43
N HIS A 577 70.76 -87.49 0.33
CA HIS A 577 72.20 -87.54 0.13
C HIS A 577 72.72 -88.83 -0.50
N THR A 578 71.94 -89.92 -0.50
CA THR A 578 72.37 -91.23 -1.02
C THR A 578 71.58 -91.68 -2.25
N ASP A 579 70.32 -91.26 -2.37
CA ASP A 579 69.41 -91.86 -3.33
C ASP A 579 69.08 -90.93 -4.50
N LYS A 580 68.89 -91.52 -5.68
CA LYS A 580 68.45 -90.81 -6.90
C LYS A 580 66.92 -90.85 -7.00
N VAL A 581 66.31 -89.72 -7.35
CA VAL A 581 64.84 -89.54 -7.43
C VAL A 581 64.18 -90.49 -8.44
N GLU A 582 64.90 -90.93 -9.48
CA GLU A 582 64.40 -91.86 -10.51
C GLU A 582 64.12 -93.28 -9.99
N ASN A 583 64.65 -93.66 -8.82
CA ASN A 583 64.47 -95.00 -8.25
C ASN A 583 63.18 -95.15 -7.43
N PHE A 584 62.47 -94.03 -7.17
CA PHE A 584 61.21 -94.02 -6.46
C PHE A 584 60.13 -93.61 -7.44
N GLU A 585 59.26 -94.56 -7.81
CA GLU A 585 58.13 -94.32 -8.68
C GLU A 585 57.15 -93.38 -7.95
N ILE A 586 57.17 -92.11 -8.34
CA ILE A 586 56.14 -91.15 -7.95
C ILE A 586 54.91 -91.54 -8.74
N ASP A 587 54.01 -92.32 -8.14
CA ASP A 587 52.75 -92.71 -8.76
C ASP A 587 51.94 -91.45 -9.11
N GLU A 588 51.92 -91.09 -10.40
CA GLU A 588 51.05 -90.04 -10.95
C GLU A 588 49.56 -90.33 -10.66
N ALA A 589 49.22 -91.59 -10.32
CA ALA A 589 47.90 -92.01 -9.88
C ALA A 589 47.45 -91.33 -8.56
N VAL A 590 48.36 -91.00 -7.65
CA VAL A 590 48.01 -90.32 -6.37
C VAL A 590 47.75 -88.82 -6.59
N ASN A 591 48.52 -88.20 -7.49
CA ASN A 591 48.33 -86.79 -7.87
C ASN A 591 47.04 -86.56 -8.68
N ASP A 592 46.62 -87.53 -9.50
CA ASP A 592 45.33 -87.49 -10.18
C ASP A 592 44.15 -87.74 -9.23
N LEU A 593 44.34 -88.48 -8.13
CA LEU A 593 43.34 -88.60 -7.07
C LEU A 593 43.15 -87.28 -6.32
N VAL A 594 44.22 -86.56 -5.98
CA VAL A 594 44.14 -85.26 -5.28
C VAL A 594 43.56 -84.15 -6.16
N LYS A 595 43.76 -84.20 -7.49
CA LYS A 595 43.10 -83.28 -8.43
C LYS A 595 41.62 -83.57 -8.68
N ARG A 596 41.17 -84.82 -8.47
CA ARG A 596 39.74 -85.18 -8.58
C ARG A 596 38.93 -84.86 -7.33
N PHE A 597 39.58 -84.49 -6.22
CA PHE A 597 38.92 -84.09 -4.96
C PHE A 597 39.07 -82.58 -4.65
N LYS A 598 39.41 -81.75 -5.66
CA LYS A 598 39.41 -80.29 -5.56
C LYS A 598 38.39 -79.65 -6.48
#